data_AF-A0A7Y3LL95-F1
#
_entry.id   AF-A0A7Y3LL95-F1
#
_cell.length_a   1.000
_cell.length_b   1.000
_cell.length_c   1.000
_cell.angle_alpha   90.00
_cell.angle_beta   90.00
_cell.angle_gamma   90.00
#
_symmetry.space_group_name_H-M   'P 1'
#
loop_
_entity.id
_entity.type
_entity.pdbx_description
1 polymer ?
#
loop_
_entity_poly.entity_id
_entity_poly.type
_entity_poly.pdbx_seq_one_letter_code
_entity_poly.pdbx_strand_id
1 'polypeptide(L)'
;MDWIETTGKTIAEATKKAQDILSVSQEDLETQVLEEPKTGLFGRVKGEARIRARVLPREQRPRMRQRDRKARGGRPEKTSQRTQKEHVEREASDSKPTAKKRPKANSKPNYSKKATVLAKASEENDSGVNPEGDIEDSQSNGGAPRGTKRERNPKKQRVAPITIEERTVEEMENEGQIVKDFLMGILTASNSEGNVTITRDGEYLNADVNGEDLGFLVGKKGMTLMAVQDLARLVARHKSGDGTPNRVNVDVAGYRKKRAEALVGFARSLAEQVAQTGVAKALEPMTPADRKTVHDAVGDIEGVQTTSAGREPMRYVVIQPAS
;
A
#
# COMPACT_ATOMS: atom_id res chain seq x y z
N MET A 1 -0.63 6.19 -15.85
CA MET A 1 0.85 6.34 -15.85
C MET A 1 1.36 5.46 -16.96
N ASP A 2 1.54 6.10 -18.10
CA ASP A 2 1.29 5.45 -19.37
C ASP A 2 2.61 5.28 -20.11
N TRP A 3 2.72 4.20 -20.88
CA TRP A 3 3.95 3.88 -21.58
C TRP A 3 4.11 4.78 -22.80
N ILE A 4 5.26 5.46 -22.91
CA ILE A 4 5.67 6.09 -24.16
C ILE A 4 6.51 5.10 -24.97
N GLU A 5 6.48 5.20 -26.29
CA GLU A 5 7.43 4.52 -27.17
C GLU A 5 8.46 5.51 -27.72
N THR A 6 9.72 5.09 -27.81
CA THR A 6 10.79 5.87 -28.43
C THR A 6 11.67 4.99 -29.32
N THR A 7 12.25 5.60 -30.37
CA THR A 7 13.14 4.91 -31.32
C THR A 7 14.50 5.60 -31.42
N GLY A 8 15.53 4.87 -31.86
CA GLY A 8 16.85 5.44 -32.13
C GLY A 8 17.80 4.40 -32.72
N LYS A 9 18.96 4.83 -33.21
CA LYS A 9 19.93 3.95 -33.89
C LYS A 9 20.57 2.94 -32.92
N THR A 10 20.47 3.19 -31.62
CA THR A 10 20.84 2.29 -30.54
C THR A 10 19.81 2.33 -29.42
N ILE A 11 19.78 1.30 -28.57
CA ILE A 11 18.94 1.27 -27.36
C ILE A 11 19.27 2.47 -26.45
N ALA A 12 20.54 2.83 -26.32
CA ALA A 12 20.97 4.01 -25.54
C ALA A 12 20.40 5.34 -26.08
N GLU A 13 20.31 5.50 -27.41
CA GLU A 13 19.71 6.69 -28.03
C GLU A 13 18.20 6.75 -27.78
N ALA A 14 17.49 5.62 -27.92
CA ALA A 14 16.06 5.52 -27.62
C ALA A 14 15.77 5.78 -26.13
N THR A 15 16.58 5.23 -25.23
CA THR A 15 16.52 5.44 -23.78
C THR A 15 16.79 6.90 -23.41
N LYS A 16 17.75 7.58 -24.06
CA LYS A 16 17.98 9.01 -23.83
C LYS A 16 16.76 9.84 -24.22
N LYS A 17 16.18 9.61 -25.42
CA LYS A 17 14.95 10.30 -25.83
C LYS A 17 13.79 10.09 -24.85
N ALA A 18 13.69 8.91 -24.22
CA ALA A 18 12.69 8.65 -23.19
C ALA A 18 12.96 9.43 -21.88
N GLN A 19 14.22 9.59 -21.46
CA GLN A 19 14.61 10.47 -20.35
C GLN A 19 14.28 11.93 -20.65
N ASP A 20 14.62 12.40 -21.85
CA ASP A 20 14.37 13.78 -22.30
C ASP A 20 12.85 14.10 -22.34
N ILE A 21 12.02 13.18 -22.86
CA ILE A 21 10.55 13.34 -22.94
C ILE A 21 9.90 13.30 -21.54
N LEU A 22 10.28 12.36 -20.68
CA LEU A 22 9.68 12.20 -19.35
C LEU A 22 10.29 13.13 -18.29
N SER A 23 11.40 13.81 -18.59
CA SER A 23 12.18 14.66 -17.67
C SER A 23 12.58 13.93 -16.37
N VAL A 24 13.01 12.67 -16.49
CA VAL A 24 13.44 11.81 -15.36
C VAL A 24 14.86 11.26 -15.53
N SER A 25 15.49 10.86 -14.43
CA SER A 25 16.80 10.21 -14.49
C SER A 25 16.70 8.76 -14.96
N GLN A 26 17.82 8.16 -15.38
CA GLN A 26 17.88 6.75 -15.75
C GLN A 26 17.48 5.80 -14.61
N GLU A 27 17.69 6.19 -13.34
CA GLU A 27 17.32 5.40 -12.16
C GLU A 27 15.81 5.36 -11.92
N ASP A 28 15.07 6.32 -12.50
CA ASP A 28 13.62 6.49 -12.37
C ASP A 28 12.85 5.95 -13.59
N LEU A 29 13.53 5.32 -14.55
CA LEU A 29 12.96 4.96 -15.85
C LEU A 29 12.87 3.44 -16.05
N GLU A 30 11.65 2.92 -16.12
CA GLU A 30 11.38 1.53 -16.43
C GLU A 30 11.32 1.39 -17.96
N THR A 31 12.35 0.80 -18.55
CA THR A 31 12.45 0.58 -19.99
C THR A 31 12.26 -0.89 -20.36
N GLN A 32 11.54 -1.16 -21.45
CA GLN A 32 11.47 -2.48 -22.07
C GLN A 32 11.77 -2.34 -23.57
N VAL A 33 12.76 -3.10 -24.05
CA VAL A 33 13.09 -3.19 -25.48
C VAL A 33 11.98 -3.95 -26.21
N LEU A 34 11.50 -3.39 -27.33
CA LEU A 34 10.50 -3.99 -28.22
C LEU A 34 11.16 -4.50 -29.51
N GLU A 35 12.17 -3.79 -30.02
CA GLU A 35 13.00 -4.23 -31.15
C GLU A 35 14.46 -3.85 -30.92
N GLU A 36 15.36 -4.81 -31.16
CA GLU A 36 16.82 -4.61 -31.07
C GLU A 36 17.39 -4.05 -32.38
N PRO A 37 18.39 -3.14 -32.32
CA PRO A 37 18.95 -2.49 -33.49
C PRO A 37 19.77 -3.48 -34.33
N LYS A 38 19.38 -3.66 -35.59
CA LYS A 38 20.00 -4.64 -36.50
C LYS A 38 21.18 -4.02 -37.24
N THR A 39 22.41 -4.36 -36.83
CA THR A 39 23.64 -3.92 -37.50
C THR A 39 23.94 -4.79 -38.73
N GLY A 40 24.19 -4.17 -39.89
CA GLY A 40 24.59 -4.84 -41.12
C GLY A 40 26.10 -5.10 -41.23
N LEU A 41 26.48 -5.95 -42.19
CA LEU A 41 27.81 -6.57 -42.35
C LEU A 41 29.01 -5.60 -42.59
N PHE A 42 28.77 -4.29 -42.62
CA PHE A 42 29.78 -3.23 -42.78
C PHE A 42 29.59 -2.09 -41.75
N GLY A 43 29.13 -2.42 -40.54
CA GLY A 43 28.88 -1.43 -39.47
C GLY A 43 27.72 -0.45 -39.73
N ARG A 44 27.04 -0.57 -40.87
CA ARG A 44 25.86 0.24 -41.23
C ARG A 44 24.62 -0.32 -40.53
N VAL A 45 23.98 0.51 -39.70
CA VAL A 45 22.71 0.17 -39.02
C VAL A 45 21.61 -0.02 -40.06
N LYS A 46 20.88 -1.15 -39.99
CA LYS A 46 19.81 -1.55 -40.92
C LYS A 46 18.41 -1.50 -40.29
N GLY A 47 18.30 -1.35 -38.98
CA GLY A 47 17.03 -1.13 -38.27
C GLY A 47 17.26 -0.38 -36.95
N GLU A 48 16.34 0.51 -36.59
CA GLU A 48 16.38 1.24 -35.32
C GLU A 48 15.99 0.33 -34.15
N ALA A 49 16.53 0.64 -32.96
CA ALA A 49 16.01 0.12 -31.71
C ALA A 49 14.65 0.77 -31.41
N ARG A 50 13.68 -0.02 -30.93
CA ARG A 50 12.43 0.48 -30.35
C ARG A 50 12.35 0.06 -28.89
N ILE A 51 12.00 1.00 -28.02
CA ILE A 51 11.71 0.71 -26.61
C ILE A 51 10.34 1.30 -26.25
N ARG A 52 9.72 0.75 -25.21
CA ARG A 52 8.73 1.46 -24.41
C ARG A 52 9.31 1.83 -23.05
N ALA A 53 8.92 2.98 -22.52
CA ALA A 53 9.39 3.49 -21.24
C ALA A 53 8.27 4.11 -20.41
N ARG A 54 8.40 4.05 -19.07
CA ARG A 54 7.57 4.79 -18.11
C ARG A 54 8.39 5.18 -16.88
N VAL A 55 7.86 6.11 -16.08
CA VAL A 55 8.46 6.49 -14.79
C VAL A 55 8.15 5.43 -13.73
N LEU A 56 9.15 4.99 -12.96
CA LEU A 56 8.93 4.12 -11.79
C LEU A 56 8.16 4.90 -10.71
N PRO A 57 7.15 4.29 -10.05
CA PRO A 57 6.58 4.83 -8.83
C PRO A 57 7.65 4.92 -7.73
N ARG A 58 8.17 6.12 -7.48
CA ARG A 58 9.04 6.40 -6.33
C ARG A 58 8.26 6.15 -5.04
N GLU A 59 8.50 5.00 -4.40
CA GLU A 59 8.05 4.79 -3.03
C GLU A 59 8.56 5.95 -2.16
N GLN A 60 7.63 6.65 -1.50
CA GLN A 60 8.01 7.69 -0.55
C GLN A 60 8.71 6.99 0.62
N ARG A 61 10.05 7.03 0.66
CA ARG A 61 10.83 6.57 1.81
C ARG A 61 10.18 7.16 3.06
N PRO A 62 9.61 6.33 3.96
CA PRO A 62 8.82 6.84 5.07
C PRO A 62 9.73 7.78 5.87
N ARG A 63 9.25 9.00 6.15
CA ARG A 63 10.03 9.97 6.93
C ARG A 63 10.37 9.34 8.27
N MET A 64 11.61 8.86 8.38
CA MET A 64 12.14 8.28 9.61
C MET A 64 11.98 9.34 10.67
N ARG A 65 11.05 9.13 11.60
CA ARG A 65 10.70 10.14 12.61
C ARG A 65 11.98 10.50 13.34
N GLN A 66 12.28 11.80 13.44
CA GLN A 66 13.34 12.28 14.33
C GLN A 66 12.87 12.10 15.76
N ARG A 67 13.01 10.87 16.27
CA ARG A 67 13.05 10.58 17.69
C ARG A 67 14.51 10.39 18.08
N ASP A 68 14.94 11.24 19.00
CA ASP A 68 15.74 10.85 20.15
C ASP A 68 17.17 10.33 19.84
N ARG A 69 17.90 11.07 18.99
CA ARG A 69 19.38 11.07 19.01
C ARG A 69 19.93 11.78 20.26
N LYS A 70 19.56 11.30 21.47
CA LYS A 70 20.17 11.69 22.75
C LYS A 70 20.36 10.51 23.70
N ALA A 71 20.75 9.35 23.15
CA ALA A 71 21.27 8.22 23.92
C ALA A 71 22.38 7.52 23.11
N ARG A 72 23.34 6.92 23.82
CA ARG A 72 24.46 6.11 23.29
C ARG A 72 25.38 6.84 22.28
N GLY A 73 26.15 7.78 22.81
CA GLY A 73 27.57 7.82 22.43
C GLY A 73 28.26 6.53 22.90
N GLY A 74 29.07 5.92 22.05
CA GLY A 74 29.71 4.63 22.32
C GLY A 74 30.50 4.18 21.11
N ARG A 75 31.81 4.46 21.10
CA ARG A 75 32.68 4.37 19.93
C ARG A 75 33.75 3.29 20.14
N PRO A 76 33.72 2.17 19.42
CA PRO A 76 34.91 1.34 19.24
C PRO A 76 35.89 2.07 18.32
N GLU A 77 37.18 2.02 18.64
CA GLU A 77 38.23 2.62 17.81
C GLU A 77 38.49 1.80 16.54
N LYS A 78 39.06 2.47 15.53
CA LYS A 78 39.69 1.81 14.36
C LYS A 78 41.18 2.13 14.33
N THR A 79 41.97 1.32 15.02
CA THR A 79 43.42 1.32 14.84
C THR A 79 43.75 0.81 13.44
N SER A 80 44.56 1.58 12.70
CA SER A 80 44.96 1.27 11.32
C SER A 80 46.49 1.21 11.22
N GLN A 81 47.04 0.03 10.97
CA GLN A 81 48.41 -0.20 10.50
C GLN A 81 48.31 -1.25 9.38
N ARG A 82 48.55 -0.93 8.09
CA ARG A 82 49.74 -0.37 7.40
C ARG A 82 50.74 -1.45 6.95
N THR A 83 50.39 -2.08 5.84
CA THR A 83 51.23 -2.50 4.69
C THR A 83 52.73 -2.80 4.87
N GLN A 84 53.12 -3.99 4.41
CA GLN A 84 54.21 -4.24 3.44
C GLN A 84 54.02 -5.65 2.80
N LYS A 85 54.13 -5.79 1.47
CA LYS A 85 55.29 -6.29 0.67
C LYS A 85 55.62 -7.79 0.90
N GLU A 86 56.02 -8.62 -0.08
CA GLU A 86 56.06 -8.55 -1.56
C GLU A 86 56.58 -9.90 -2.14
N HIS A 87 56.14 -10.35 -3.33
CA HIS A 87 56.82 -11.36 -4.19
C HIS A 87 56.94 -12.84 -3.66
N VAL A 88 57.06 -13.92 -4.48
CA VAL A 88 56.80 -14.16 -5.92
C VAL A 88 56.71 -15.68 -6.23
N GLU A 89 56.04 -16.08 -7.34
CA GLU A 89 56.15 -17.40 -8.04
C GLU A 89 55.75 -18.68 -7.23
N ARG A 90 55.46 -19.89 -7.76
CA ARG A 90 55.12 -20.50 -9.09
C ARG A 90 54.43 -21.86 -8.82
N GLU A 91 53.74 -22.57 -9.71
CA GLU A 91 53.25 -22.27 -11.07
C GLU A 91 51.84 -22.90 -11.31
N ALA A 92 51.70 -24.10 -11.90
CA ALA A 92 50.42 -24.74 -12.22
C ALA A 92 50.48 -26.28 -12.34
N SER A 93 49.33 -26.96 -12.22
CA SER A 93 49.02 -28.18 -13.00
C SER A 93 47.52 -28.51 -12.95
N ASP A 94 47.04 -29.16 -14.00
CA ASP A 94 45.63 -29.50 -14.25
C ASP A 94 45.26 -30.84 -13.60
N SER A 95 43.98 -31.01 -13.24
CA SER A 95 43.19 -32.18 -13.66
C SER A 95 41.82 -32.29 -12.99
N LYS A 96 40.86 -32.78 -13.76
CA LYS A 96 39.50 -33.19 -13.35
C LYS A 96 39.37 -34.69 -13.66
N PRO A 97 38.71 -35.50 -12.83
CA PRO A 97 37.57 -36.22 -13.43
C PRO A 97 36.35 -36.49 -12.53
N THR A 98 35.22 -36.57 -13.23
CA THR A 98 33.93 -37.24 -12.99
C THR A 98 33.96 -38.48 -12.04
N ALA A 99 32.89 -38.91 -11.33
CA ALA A 99 31.58 -39.32 -11.87
C ALA A 99 30.65 -39.98 -10.82
N LYS A 100 29.31 -39.94 -11.06
CA LYS A 100 28.26 -40.89 -10.54
C LYS A 100 28.01 -40.82 -9.01
N LYS A 101 26.87 -41.27 -8.45
CA LYS A 101 25.78 -42.14 -8.92
C LYS A 101 24.42 -41.69 -8.33
N ARG A 102 23.30 -42.03 -9.01
CA ARG A 102 21.89 -41.90 -8.52
C ARG A 102 21.44 -43.27 -7.94
N PRO A 103 20.34 -43.40 -7.16
CA PRO A 103 18.98 -43.25 -7.70
C PRO A 103 17.88 -42.72 -6.73
N LYS A 104 16.64 -42.86 -7.21
CA LYS A 104 15.29 -42.63 -6.66
C LYS A 104 15.04 -43.35 -5.29
N ALA A 105 13.95 -43.17 -4.53
CA ALA A 105 12.56 -42.88 -4.94
C ALA A 105 11.63 -42.30 -3.83
N ASN A 106 10.34 -42.17 -4.17
CA ASN A 106 9.14 -41.89 -3.36
C ASN A 106 9.24 -42.33 -1.87
N SER A 107 8.68 -41.60 -0.89
CA SER A 107 7.21 -41.61 -0.65
C SER A 107 6.69 -40.55 0.34
N LYS A 108 5.47 -40.05 0.11
CA LYS A 108 4.49 -39.70 1.18
C LYS A 108 3.90 -41.03 1.71
N PRO A 109 3.53 -41.22 3.00
CA PRO A 109 2.59 -40.33 3.68
C PRO A 109 2.70 -40.11 5.21
N ASN A 110 2.15 -38.98 5.64
CA ASN A 110 1.25 -38.79 6.79
C ASN A 110 1.00 -39.96 7.78
N TYR A 111 1.42 -39.83 9.06
CA TYR A 111 0.54 -40.22 10.19
C TYR A 111 0.86 -39.58 11.56
N SER A 112 -0.23 -39.25 12.27
CA SER A 112 -0.53 -39.10 13.71
C SER A 112 0.54 -38.87 14.82
N LYS A 113 0.13 -37.99 15.77
CA LYS A 113 0.06 -38.22 17.24
C LYS A 113 1.26 -38.88 17.98
N LYS A 114 2.03 -38.06 18.70
CA LYS A 114 2.17 -37.98 20.19
C LYS A 114 3.29 -36.95 20.49
N ALA A 115 3.08 -35.92 21.29
CA ALA A 115 2.83 -35.91 22.74
C ALA A 115 4.03 -36.39 23.57
N THR A 116 4.90 -35.44 23.95
CA THR A 116 5.87 -35.55 25.05
C THR A 116 5.82 -34.23 25.84
N VAL A 117 5.83 -34.32 27.17
CA VAL A 117 5.76 -33.19 28.11
C VAL A 117 7.15 -32.66 28.42
N LEU A 118 7.29 -31.34 28.59
CA LEU A 118 8.32 -30.76 29.45
C LEU A 118 7.83 -29.44 30.08
N ALA A 119 8.36 -29.06 31.25
CA ALA A 119 7.85 -27.99 32.11
C ALA A 119 8.98 -27.20 32.82
N LYS A 120 8.59 -26.20 33.63
CA LYS A 120 9.39 -25.10 34.25
C LYS A 120 9.72 -23.96 33.29
N ALA A 121 9.50 -22.66 33.56
CA ALA A 121 9.06 -21.86 34.75
C ALA A 121 10.13 -21.48 35.82
N SER A 122 10.40 -20.15 35.89
CA SER A 122 10.92 -19.30 36.99
C SER A 122 11.18 -17.88 36.41
N GLU A 123 10.41 -16.84 36.79
CA GLU A 123 10.80 -15.73 37.72
C GLU A 123 11.63 -14.59 37.02
N GLU A 124 11.31 -13.28 37.07
CA GLU A 124 11.25 -12.31 38.21
C GLU A 124 12.66 -12.03 38.81
N ASN A 125 13.10 -10.83 39.24
CA ASN A 125 12.62 -9.42 39.37
C ASN A 125 13.87 -8.49 39.59
N ASP A 126 13.88 -7.14 39.71
CA ASP A 126 13.01 -5.97 39.41
C ASP A 126 13.86 -4.66 39.59
N SER A 127 13.36 -3.47 39.15
CA SER A 127 13.74 -2.07 39.52
C SER A 127 15.23 -1.59 39.43
N GLY A 128 15.56 -0.30 39.44
CA GLY A 128 14.78 0.96 39.30
C GLY A 128 15.53 2.21 39.81
N VAL A 129 15.00 3.41 39.51
CA VAL A 129 15.30 4.74 40.12
C VAL A 129 16.59 5.50 39.66
N ASN A 130 16.46 6.84 39.52
CA ASN A 130 17.51 7.85 39.28
C ASN A 130 17.69 8.76 40.53
N PRO A 131 18.68 9.66 40.55
CA PRO A 131 18.36 11.08 40.81
C PRO A 131 19.06 12.09 39.86
N GLU A 132 18.90 13.39 40.17
CA GLU A 132 19.14 14.57 39.31
C GLU A 132 20.47 15.32 39.64
N GLY A 133 20.83 16.38 38.90
CA GLY A 133 21.94 17.29 39.27
C GLY A 133 22.49 18.24 38.17
N ASP A 134 22.12 19.52 38.24
CA ASP A 134 22.94 20.76 38.12
C ASP A 134 23.89 21.08 36.93
N ILE A 135 23.45 22.05 36.11
CA ILE A 135 23.94 23.47 36.00
C ILE A 135 25.41 23.82 35.55
N GLU A 136 25.52 25.03 34.97
CA GLU A 136 26.71 25.91 34.74
C GLU A 136 27.60 25.85 33.46
N ASP A 137 27.16 26.62 32.45
CA ASP A 137 27.79 27.87 31.91
C ASP A 137 29.14 27.91 31.12
N SER A 138 29.31 29.05 30.42
CA SER A 138 30.52 29.71 29.89
C SER A 138 31.04 29.40 28.47
N GLN A 139 30.72 30.32 27.55
CA GLN A 139 31.59 31.02 26.57
C GLN A 139 32.92 30.34 26.11
N SER A 140 33.27 30.30 24.81
CA SER A 140 33.65 31.51 24.05
C SER A 140 34.14 31.23 22.61
N ASN A 141 34.16 32.30 21.80
CA ASN A 141 34.97 32.60 20.60
C ASN A 141 35.58 31.51 19.66
N GLY A 142 35.33 31.71 18.37
CA GLY A 142 36.44 32.10 17.46
C GLY A 142 36.64 31.31 16.17
N GLY A 143 36.83 32.03 15.04
CA GLY A 143 37.50 31.50 13.85
C GLY A 143 36.61 31.15 12.65
N ALA A 144 36.40 32.12 11.76
CA ALA A 144 36.11 31.85 10.34
C ALA A 144 37.40 32.03 9.52
N PRO A 145 37.57 31.31 8.39
CA PRO A 145 37.51 32.08 7.14
C PRO A 145 36.89 31.35 5.92
N ARG A 146 36.32 32.17 5.03
CA ARG A 146 36.30 32.06 3.55
C ARG A 146 35.96 30.69 2.90
N GLY A 147 34.67 30.51 2.63
CA GLY A 147 34.15 30.94 1.31
C GLY A 147 34.35 30.00 0.11
N THR A 148 33.29 29.27 -0.23
CA THR A 148 33.01 28.77 -1.59
C THR A 148 31.69 29.35 -2.10
N LYS A 149 31.53 29.49 -3.43
CA LYS A 149 30.36 30.14 -4.04
C LYS A 149 29.08 29.33 -3.78
N ARG A 150 28.08 29.94 -3.12
CA ARG A 150 26.70 29.43 -3.16
C ARG A 150 26.08 29.75 -4.52
N GLU A 151 26.05 28.75 -5.38
CA GLU A 151 25.31 28.81 -6.64
C GLU A 151 23.79 28.93 -6.37
N ARG A 152 23.07 29.65 -7.22
CA ARG A 152 21.69 30.08 -6.93
C ARG A 152 20.71 28.94 -7.18
N ASN A 153 20.35 28.22 -6.12
CA ASN A 153 19.30 27.20 -6.14
C ASN A 153 18.02 27.76 -6.79
N PRO A 154 17.52 27.20 -7.92
CA PRO A 154 16.32 27.70 -8.58
C PRO A 154 15.11 27.60 -7.65
N LYS A 155 14.15 28.49 -7.84
CA LYS A 155 12.99 28.64 -6.95
C LYS A 155 12.27 27.30 -6.79
N LYS A 156 12.29 26.74 -5.58
CA LYS A 156 11.28 25.75 -5.16
C LYS A 156 9.92 26.35 -5.46
N GLN A 157 9.21 25.80 -6.44
CA GLN A 157 7.79 26.08 -6.60
C GLN A 157 7.12 25.57 -5.33
N ARG A 158 6.74 26.51 -4.46
CA ARG A 158 5.77 26.24 -3.41
C ARG A 158 4.50 25.91 -4.15
N VAL A 159 4.12 24.63 -4.19
CA VAL A 159 2.74 24.26 -4.54
C VAL A 159 1.86 25.10 -3.63
N ALA A 160 0.99 25.92 -4.22
CA ALA A 160 0.08 26.71 -3.42
C ALA A 160 -0.75 25.76 -2.53
N PRO A 161 -1.16 26.17 -1.32
CA PRO A 161 -2.25 25.46 -0.67
C PRO A 161 -3.43 25.44 -1.65
N ILE A 162 -4.10 24.29 -1.75
CA ILE A 162 -5.35 24.22 -2.49
C ILE A 162 -6.34 25.07 -1.69
N THR A 163 -6.63 26.29 -2.17
CA THR A 163 -7.77 27.05 -1.70
C THR A 163 -8.99 26.24 -2.07
N ILE A 164 -9.66 25.66 -1.07
CA ILE A 164 -11.01 25.15 -1.23
C ILE A 164 -11.88 26.40 -1.24
N GLU A 165 -12.27 26.84 -2.43
CA GLU A 165 -13.23 27.94 -2.56
C GLU A 165 -14.60 27.47 -2.07
N GLU A 166 -15.35 28.37 -1.43
CA GLU A 166 -16.64 28.06 -0.84
C GLU A 166 -17.66 27.83 -1.96
N ARG A 167 -17.89 26.55 -2.31
CA ARG A 167 -18.91 26.10 -3.27
C ARG A 167 -20.24 26.80 -3.00
N THR A 168 -20.89 27.28 -4.06
CA THR A 168 -22.21 27.91 -3.94
C THR A 168 -23.28 26.89 -3.54
N VAL A 169 -24.36 27.38 -2.94
CA VAL A 169 -25.53 26.55 -2.59
C VAL A 169 -26.16 25.95 -3.85
N GLU A 170 -26.18 26.70 -4.95
CA GLU A 170 -26.75 26.25 -6.24
C GLU A 170 -25.96 25.08 -6.86
N GLU A 171 -24.62 25.14 -6.87
CA GLU A 171 -23.77 24.02 -7.28
C GLU A 171 -23.96 22.79 -6.36
N MET A 172 -24.08 23.04 -5.05
CA MET A 172 -24.30 22.01 -4.05
C MET A 172 -25.63 21.28 -4.22
N GLU A 173 -26.72 22.00 -4.50
CA GLU A 173 -28.05 21.42 -4.75
C GLU A 173 -28.12 20.67 -6.08
N ASN A 174 -27.52 21.23 -7.14
CA ASN A 174 -27.42 20.60 -8.45
C ASN A 174 -26.69 19.25 -8.38
N GLU A 175 -25.57 19.14 -7.66
CA GLU A 175 -24.88 17.85 -7.42
C GLU A 175 -25.82 16.81 -6.76
N GLY A 176 -26.61 17.24 -5.77
CA GLY A 176 -27.61 16.40 -5.10
C GLY A 176 -28.67 15.88 -6.06
N GLN A 177 -29.23 16.76 -6.89
CA GLN A 177 -30.24 16.39 -7.87
C GLN A 177 -29.66 15.46 -8.96
N ILE A 178 -28.43 15.69 -9.42
CA ILE A 178 -27.75 14.83 -10.39
C ILE A 178 -27.61 13.38 -9.87
N VAL A 179 -27.23 13.20 -8.61
CA VAL A 179 -27.14 11.87 -7.98
C VAL A 179 -28.53 11.24 -7.83
N LYS A 180 -29.52 12.04 -7.41
CA LYS A 180 -30.91 11.61 -7.27
C LYS A 180 -31.50 11.11 -8.59
N ASP A 181 -31.38 11.88 -9.66
CA ASP A 181 -31.86 11.54 -11.00
C ASP A 181 -31.22 10.27 -11.54
N PHE A 182 -29.91 10.09 -11.31
CA PHE A 182 -29.21 8.88 -11.72
C PHE A 182 -29.74 7.63 -10.99
N LEU A 183 -29.88 7.69 -9.66
CA LEU A 183 -30.35 6.56 -8.86
C LEU A 183 -31.83 6.25 -9.11
N MET A 184 -32.69 7.28 -9.23
CA MET A 184 -34.08 7.13 -9.66
C MET A 184 -34.16 6.53 -11.09
N GLY A 185 -33.26 6.91 -11.99
CA GLY A 185 -33.16 6.34 -13.33
C GLY A 185 -32.86 4.84 -13.32
N ILE A 186 -32.06 4.34 -12.37
CA ILE A 186 -31.82 2.90 -12.20
C ILE A 186 -33.11 2.20 -11.72
N LEU A 187 -33.81 2.75 -10.71
CA LEU A 187 -35.08 2.20 -10.20
C LEU A 187 -36.14 2.08 -11.31
N THR A 188 -36.29 3.13 -12.12
CA THR A 188 -37.19 3.12 -13.29
C THR A 188 -36.77 2.07 -14.32
N ALA A 189 -35.48 1.98 -14.64
CA ALA A 189 -34.95 1.02 -15.62
C ALA A 189 -35.02 -0.45 -15.14
N SER A 190 -35.10 -0.70 -13.83
CA SER A 190 -35.30 -2.03 -13.24
C SER A 190 -36.77 -2.33 -12.89
N ASN A 191 -37.71 -1.42 -13.20
CA ASN A 191 -39.12 -1.53 -12.84
C ASN A 191 -39.32 -1.79 -11.33
N SER A 192 -38.63 -1.03 -10.48
CA SER A 192 -38.63 -1.20 -9.02
C SER A 192 -39.16 0.06 -8.33
N GLU A 193 -40.13 -0.10 -7.42
CA GLU A 193 -40.72 1.03 -6.70
C GLU A 193 -39.82 1.49 -5.54
N GLY A 194 -39.55 2.80 -5.49
CA GLY A 194 -38.71 3.39 -4.45
C GLY A 194 -38.50 4.88 -4.61
N ASN A 195 -37.77 5.45 -3.65
CA ASN A 195 -37.36 6.84 -3.59
C ASN A 195 -35.87 6.94 -3.25
N VAL A 196 -35.29 8.09 -3.58
CA VAL A 196 -33.91 8.45 -3.24
C VAL A 196 -33.95 9.74 -2.42
N THR A 197 -33.57 9.62 -1.15
CA THR A 197 -33.38 10.76 -0.26
C THR A 197 -31.92 11.22 -0.34
N ILE A 198 -31.69 12.53 -0.41
CA ILE A 198 -30.36 13.13 -0.44
C ILE A 198 -30.15 13.92 0.84
N THR A 199 -29.03 13.70 1.53
CA THR A 199 -28.58 14.52 2.66
C THR A 199 -27.13 14.92 2.47
N ARG A 200 -26.72 16.06 3.04
CA ARG A 200 -25.32 16.54 3.01
C ARG A 200 -24.78 16.65 4.43
N ASP A 201 -23.59 16.09 4.63
CA ASP A 201 -22.83 16.11 5.88
C ASP A 201 -21.42 16.65 5.60
N GLY A 202 -21.27 17.97 5.73
CA GLY A 202 -20.08 18.71 5.29
C GLY A 202 -19.78 18.48 3.80
N GLU A 203 -18.61 17.90 3.50
CA GLU A 203 -18.21 17.52 2.14
C GLU A 203 -18.95 16.28 1.59
N TYR A 204 -19.58 15.47 2.43
CA TYR A 204 -20.23 14.22 2.01
C TYR A 204 -21.63 14.45 1.48
N LEU A 205 -21.93 13.81 0.35
CA LEU A 205 -23.27 13.75 -0.24
C LEU A 205 -23.78 12.32 -0.07
N ASN A 206 -24.71 12.11 0.85
CA ASN A 206 -25.28 10.80 1.16
C ASN A 206 -26.60 10.63 0.40
N ALA A 207 -26.72 9.52 -0.32
CA ALA A 207 -27.94 9.13 -1.01
C ALA A 207 -28.50 7.81 -0.43
N ASP A 208 -29.67 7.90 0.18
CA ASP A 208 -30.37 6.78 0.83
C ASP A 208 -31.50 6.30 -0.09
N VAL A 209 -31.31 5.13 -0.69
CA VAL A 209 -32.30 4.50 -1.60
C VAL A 209 -33.21 3.57 -0.80
N ASN A 210 -34.51 3.85 -0.82
CA ASN A 210 -35.52 3.13 -0.03
C ASN A 210 -36.72 2.75 -0.91
N GLY A 211 -37.27 1.55 -0.72
CA GLY A 211 -38.27 0.98 -1.62
C GLY A 211 -38.34 -0.54 -1.49
N GLU A 212 -39.07 -1.18 -2.41
CA GLU A 212 -39.29 -2.63 -2.43
C GLU A 212 -38.34 -3.34 -3.41
N ASP A 213 -38.08 -4.63 -3.17
CA ASP A 213 -37.21 -5.52 -3.97
C ASP A 213 -35.79 -5.01 -4.34
N LEU A 214 -35.28 -3.99 -3.68
CA LEU A 214 -33.97 -3.36 -3.91
C LEU A 214 -32.72 -4.26 -3.70
N GLY A 215 -32.90 -5.56 -3.45
CA GLY A 215 -31.82 -6.53 -3.25
C GLY A 215 -30.83 -6.64 -4.43
N PHE A 216 -31.27 -6.33 -5.65
CA PHE A 216 -30.40 -6.29 -6.83
C PHE A 216 -29.36 -5.15 -6.77
N LEU A 217 -29.74 -3.98 -6.23
CA LEU A 217 -28.82 -2.84 -6.03
C LEU A 217 -27.76 -3.15 -4.98
N VAL A 218 -28.07 -3.98 -3.98
CA VAL A 218 -27.10 -4.47 -2.99
C VAL A 218 -26.17 -5.50 -3.64
N GLY A 219 -26.74 -6.55 -4.22
CA GLY A 219 -26.01 -7.68 -4.81
C GLY A 219 -25.19 -8.48 -3.80
N LYS A 220 -24.44 -9.48 -4.29
CA LYS A 220 -23.66 -10.39 -3.43
C LYS A 220 -22.68 -9.61 -2.55
N LYS A 221 -22.89 -9.65 -1.24
CA LYS A 221 -22.10 -8.95 -0.20
C LYS A 221 -21.99 -7.43 -0.38
N GLY A 222 -22.88 -6.77 -1.13
CA GLY A 222 -22.81 -5.32 -1.36
C GLY A 222 -21.89 -4.91 -2.51
N MET A 223 -21.41 -5.84 -3.34
CA MET A 223 -20.56 -5.51 -4.49
C MET A 223 -21.28 -4.64 -5.53
N THR A 224 -22.60 -4.85 -5.75
CA THR A 224 -23.38 -3.99 -6.63
C THR A 224 -23.54 -2.60 -6.01
N LEU A 225 -23.76 -2.49 -4.70
CA LEU A 225 -23.89 -1.20 -4.01
C LEU A 225 -22.61 -0.36 -4.15
N MET A 226 -21.44 -0.99 -4.02
CA MET A 226 -20.16 -0.31 -4.23
C MET A 226 -20.01 0.17 -5.69
N ALA A 227 -20.37 -0.65 -6.67
CA ALA A 227 -20.35 -0.25 -8.09
C ALA A 227 -21.35 0.89 -8.40
N VAL A 228 -22.57 0.82 -7.87
CA VAL A 228 -23.62 1.86 -8.03
C VAL A 228 -23.17 3.18 -7.39
N GLN A 229 -22.55 3.14 -6.21
CA GLN A 229 -21.97 4.32 -5.56
C GLN A 229 -20.86 4.96 -6.41
N ASP A 230 -19.93 4.16 -6.93
CA ASP A 230 -18.81 4.68 -7.71
C ASP A 230 -19.26 5.19 -9.10
N LEU A 231 -20.31 4.61 -9.69
CA LEU A 231 -20.99 5.15 -10.86
C LEU A 231 -21.72 6.46 -10.55
N ALA A 232 -22.45 6.55 -9.42
CA ALA A 232 -23.12 7.79 -9.01
C ALA A 232 -22.10 8.93 -8.78
N ARG A 233 -20.96 8.61 -8.15
CA ARG A 233 -19.83 9.54 -8.00
C ARG A 233 -19.27 10.00 -9.35
N LEU A 234 -19.12 9.08 -10.31
CA LEU A 234 -18.60 9.40 -11.65
C LEU A 234 -19.58 10.28 -12.44
N VAL A 235 -20.89 10.00 -12.38
CA VAL A 235 -21.94 10.79 -13.03
C VAL A 235 -22.02 12.19 -12.43
N ALA A 236 -21.98 12.31 -11.09
CA ALA A 236 -21.92 13.61 -10.42
C ALA A 236 -20.69 14.40 -10.86
N ARG A 237 -19.48 13.83 -10.74
CA ARG A 237 -18.23 14.48 -11.15
C ARG A 237 -18.22 14.89 -12.63
N HIS A 238 -18.83 14.11 -13.51
CA HIS A 238 -18.89 14.42 -14.94
C HIS A 238 -19.84 15.58 -15.26
N LYS A 239 -20.99 15.67 -14.58
CA LYS A 239 -21.99 16.72 -14.80
C LYS A 239 -21.73 18.02 -14.02
N SER A 240 -21.11 17.96 -12.83
CA SER A 240 -20.80 19.15 -12.02
C SER A 240 -19.72 20.05 -12.63
N GLY A 241 -18.88 19.55 -13.55
CA GLY A 241 -17.90 20.35 -14.31
C GLY A 241 -16.67 20.85 -13.54
N ASP A 242 -16.79 21.13 -12.24
CA ASP A 242 -15.75 21.73 -11.37
C ASP A 242 -14.50 20.86 -11.16
N GLY A 243 -14.56 19.57 -11.52
CA GLY A 243 -13.47 18.61 -11.39
C GLY A 243 -13.15 18.17 -9.96
N THR A 244 -13.88 18.65 -8.96
CA THR A 244 -13.66 18.39 -7.53
C THR A 244 -13.98 16.93 -7.15
N PRO A 245 -13.45 16.43 -6.01
CA PRO A 245 -13.67 15.06 -5.58
C PRO A 245 -15.01 14.90 -4.82
N ASN A 246 -16.13 14.92 -5.55
CA ASN A 246 -17.48 14.68 -5.03
C ASN A 246 -17.51 13.44 -4.10
N ARG A 247 -17.72 13.65 -2.79
CA ARG A 247 -17.71 12.56 -1.80
C ARG A 247 -19.08 11.89 -1.68
N VAL A 248 -19.56 11.35 -2.81
CA VAL A 248 -20.83 10.62 -2.87
C VAL A 248 -20.74 9.29 -2.11
N ASN A 249 -21.67 9.09 -1.16
CA ASN A 249 -21.95 7.84 -0.49
C ASN A 249 -23.35 7.36 -0.92
N VAL A 250 -23.54 6.04 -1.06
CA VAL A 250 -24.87 5.45 -1.31
C VAL A 250 -25.12 4.33 -0.31
N ASP A 251 -26.31 4.28 0.28
CA ASP A 251 -26.84 3.09 0.97
C ASP A 251 -28.20 2.71 0.37
N VAL A 252 -28.56 1.43 0.52
CA VAL A 252 -29.81 0.86 0.02
C VAL A 252 -30.49 0.14 1.18
N ALA A 253 -31.66 0.62 1.56
CA ALA A 253 -32.53 0.03 2.59
C ALA A 253 -31.82 -0.27 3.94
N GLY A 254 -30.83 0.53 4.35
CA GLY A 254 -30.07 0.35 5.59
C GLY A 254 -29.05 -0.79 5.54
N TYR A 255 -28.58 -1.18 4.35
CA TYR A 255 -27.73 -2.36 4.14
C TYR A 255 -26.43 -2.30 4.95
N ARG A 256 -25.71 -1.17 4.99
CA ARG A 256 -24.45 -1.04 5.75
C ARG A 256 -24.64 -1.36 7.24
N LYS A 257 -25.73 -0.88 7.85
CA LYS A 257 -26.08 -1.17 9.25
C LYS A 257 -26.41 -2.66 9.45
N LYS A 258 -27.36 -3.18 8.67
CA LYS A 258 -27.79 -4.60 8.71
C LYS A 258 -26.62 -5.56 8.51
N ARG A 259 -25.70 -5.22 7.60
CA ARG A 259 -24.45 -5.96 7.34
C ARG A 259 -23.53 -5.96 8.55
N ALA A 260 -23.30 -4.81 9.18
CA ALA A 260 -22.45 -4.71 10.35
C ALA A 260 -23.01 -5.54 11.52
N GLU A 261 -24.31 -5.42 11.80
CA GLU A 261 -25.02 -6.18 12.84
C GLU A 261 -24.90 -7.71 12.62
N ALA A 262 -25.17 -8.18 11.40
CA ALA A 262 -25.00 -9.60 11.05
C ALA A 262 -23.54 -10.06 11.13
N LEU A 263 -22.58 -9.21 10.76
CA LEU A 263 -21.16 -9.52 10.78
C LEU A 263 -20.60 -9.57 12.22
N VAL A 264 -21.11 -8.76 13.14
CA VAL A 264 -20.80 -8.86 14.59
C VAL A 264 -21.23 -10.23 15.13
N GLY A 265 -22.49 -10.64 14.91
CA GLY A 265 -22.98 -11.95 15.38
C GLY A 265 -22.20 -13.14 14.79
N PHE A 266 -21.89 -13.07 13.49
CA PHE A 266 -21.04 -14.06 12.82
C PHE A 266 -19.61 -14.09 13.39
N ALA A 267 -18.98 -12.94 13.60
CA ALA A 267 -17.64 -12.86 14.14
C ALA A 267 -17.54 -13.43 15.57
N ARG A 268 -18.51 -13.14 16.44
CA ARG A 268 -18.55 -13.63 17.83
C ARG A 268 -18.72 -15.15 17.90
N SER A 269 -19.69 -15.70 17.17
CA SER A 269 -19.89 -17.17 17.09
C SER A 269 -18.71 -17.92 16.47
N LEU A 270 -17.98 -17.31 15.52
CA LEU A 270 -16.71 -17.88 15.06
C LEU A 270 -15.62 -17.82 16.14
N ALA A 271 -15.52 -16.71 16.87
CA ALA A 271 -14.53 -16.52 17.93
C ALA A 271 -14.72 -17.50 19.09
N GLU A 272 -15.95 -17.69 19.58
CA GLU A 272 -16.30 -18.71 20.58
C GLU A 272 -15.85 -20.11 20.13
N GLN A 273 -16.09 -20.48 18.87
CA GLN A 273 -15.63 -21.78 18.34
C GLN A 273 -14.11 -21.87 18.23
N VAL A 274 -13.40 -20.78 17.90
CA VAL A 274 -11.92 -20.75 17.89
C VAL A 274 -11.36 -20.92 19.30
N ALA A 275 -11.95 -20.24 20.30
CA ALA A 275 -11.58 -20.39 21.71
C ALA A 275 -11.77 -21.84 22.21
N GLN A 276 -12.91 -22.45 21.90
CA GLN A 276 -13.22 -23.82 22.33
C GLN A 276 -12.37 -24.90 21.63
N THR A 277 -11.99 -24.69 20.36
CA THR A 277 -11.31 -25.73 19.55
C THR A 277 -9.81 -25.55 19.43
N GLY A 278 -9.28 -24.35 19.70
CA GLY A 278 -7.89 -23.99 19.40
C GLY A 278 -7.57 -23.88 17.90
N VAL A 279 -8.55 -24.06 17.00
CA VAL A 279 -8.33 -24.08 15.55
C VAL A 279 -8.65 -22.72 14.95
N ALA A 280 -7.61 -22.01 14.49
CA ALA A 280 -7.75 -20.72 13.82
C ALA A 280 -8.61 -20.80 12.55
N LYS A 281 -9.37 -19.74 12.29
CA LYS A 281 -10.26 -19.61 11.12
C LYS A 281 -9.94 -18.35 10.33
N ALA A 282 -9.66 -18.52 9.04
CA ALA A 282 -9.68 -17.42 8.07
C ALA A 282 -11.12 -17.17 7.59
N LEU A 283 -11.53 -15.91 7.59
CA LEU A 283 -12.79 -15.47 6.99
C LEU A 283 -12.57 -15.18 5.49
N GLU A 284 -13.65 -14.99 4.75
CA GLU A 284 -13.58 -14.56 3.35
C GLU A 284 -13.05 -13.10 3.22
N PRO A 285 -12.50 -12.71 2.05
CA PRO A 285 -12.19 -11.31 1.76
C PRO A 285 -13.39 -10.39 1.92
N MET A 286 -13.16 -9.23 2.53
CA MET A 286 -14.18 -8.26 2.92
C MET A 286 -13.58 -6.85 3.01
N THR A 287 -14.42 -5.81 2.98
CA THR A 287 -13.97 -4.41 2.89
C THR A 287 -13.18 -3.96 4.13
N PRO A 288 -12.39 -2.86 4.07
CA PRO A 288 -11.72 -2.31 5.24
C PRO A 288 -12.65 -2.02 6.42
N ALA A 289 -13.90 -1.59 6.15
CA ALA A 289 -14.93 -1.37 7.16
C ALA A 289 -15.39 -2.70 7.79
N ASP A 290 -15.73 -3.70 6.97
CA ASP A 290 -16.11 -5.04 7.44
C ASP A 290 -15.02 -5.65 8.34
N ARG A 291 -13.75 -5.55 7.92
CA ARG A 291 -12.62 -6.05 8.70
C ARG A 291 -12.51 -5.33 10.05
N LYS A 292 -12.74 -4.02 10.10
CA LYS A 292 -12.79 -3.27 11.37
C LYS A 292 -13.93 -3.80 12.25
N THR A 293 -15.14 -3.98 11.72
CA THR A 293 -16.27 -4.55 12.46
C THR A 293 -15.96 -5.94 13.04
N VAL A 294 -15.25 -6.81 12.31
CA VAL A 294 -14.79 -8.11 12.84
C VAL A 294 -13.73 -7.94 13.93
N HIS A 295 -12.75 -7.06 13.74
CA HIS A 295 -11.72 -6.77 14.75
C HIS A 295 -12.33 -6.22 16.04
N ASP A 296 -13.25 -5.24 15.93
CA ASP A 296 -13.99 -4.66 17.05
C ASP A 296 -14.83 -5.74 17.76
N ALA A 297 -15.62 -6.52 17.02
CA ALA A 297 -16.57 -7.49 17.58
C ALA A 297 -15.92 -8.66 18.35
N VAL A 298 -14.67 -8.97 18.05
CA VAL A 298 -13.89 -10.06 18.65
C VAL A 298 -12.88 -9.56 19.69
N GLY A 299 -12.56 -8.26 19.70
CA GLY A 299 -11.60 -7.68 20.66
C GLY A 299 -12.01 -7.83 22.12
N ASP A 300 -13.32 -7.95 22.38
CA ASP A 300 -13.89 -8.15 23.73
C ASP A 300 -13.87 -9.63 24.20
N ILE A 301 -13.42 -10.58 23.36
CA ILE A 301 -13.54 -12.03 23.65
C ILE A 301 -12.21 -12.60 24.14
N GLU A 302 -12.20 -13.09 25.38
CA GLU A 302 -11.04 -13.76 25.98
C GLU A 302 -10.61 -15.03 25.22
N GLY A 303 -9.31 -15.34 25.27
CA GLY A 303 -8.75 -16.55 24.66
C GLY A 303 -8.58 -16.51 23.13
N VAL A 304 -8.95 -15.42 22.46
CA VAL A 304 -8.75 -15.21 21.01
C VAL A 304 -8.12 -13.86 20.68
N GLN A 305 -7.62 -13.76 19.45
CA GLN A 305 -7.08 -12.55 18.84
C GLN A 305 -7.39 -12.54 17.34
N THR A 306 -7.23 -11.39 16.68
CA THR A 306 -7.54 -11.22 15.25
C THR A 306 -6.40 -10.57 14.48
N THR A 307 -6.21 -10.94 13.20
CA THR A 307 -5.19 -10.37 12.32
C THR A 307 -5.70 -10.24 10.89
N SER A 308 -5.50 -9.08 10.26
CA SER A 308 -5.90 -8.81 8.86
C SER A 308 -4.81 -9.24 7.85
N ALA A 309 -5.00 -10.40 7.21
CA ALA A 309 -4.07 -11.03 6.28
C ALA A 309 -4.49 -10.87 4.79
N GLY A 310 -3.54 -11.07 3.86
CA GLY A 310 -3.74 -10.85 2.42
C GLY A 310 -3.49 -9.40 1.97
N ARG A 311 -3.79 -9.11 0.70
CA ARG A 311 -3.66 -7.77 0.06
C ARG A 311 -4.98 -7.39 -0.59
N GLU A 312 -5.34 -6.11 -0.53
CA GLU A 312 -6.59 -5.58 -1.12
C GLU A 312 -6.64 -5.90 -2.64
N PRO A 313 -7.80 -6.31 -3.21
CA PRO A 313 -9.11 -6.53 -2.57
C PRO A 313 -9.25 -7.89 -1.86
N MET A 314 -8.30 -8.80 -2.02
CA MET A 314 -8.30 -10.15 -1.43
C MET A 314 -7.76 -10.16 0.02
N ARG A 315 -8.13 -9.15 0.82
CA ARG A 315 -7.70 -9.01 2.22
C ARG A 315 -8.83 -9.39 3.18
N TYR A 316 -8.51 -10.21 4.18
CA TYR A 316 -9.44 -10.90 5.06
C TYR A 316 -8.97 -10.86 6.51
N VAL A 317 -9.83 -11.24 7.46
CA VAL A 317 -9.46 -11.41 8.88
C VAL A 317 -9.23 -12.89 9.17
N VAL A 318 -8.22 -13.19 9.97
CA VAL A 318 -8.04 -14.47 10.65
C VAL A 318 -8.39 -14.27 12.13
N ILE A 319 -9.26 -15.12 12.66
CA ILE A 319 -9.48 -15.28 14.10
C ILE A 319 -8.65 -16.49 14.55
N GLN A 320 -7.83 -16.34 15.58
CA GLN A 320 -6.94 -17.38 16.10
C GLN A 320 -6.93 -17.33 17.64
N PRO A 321 -6.51 -18.40 18.34
CA PRO A 321 -6.34 -18.34 19.79
C PRO A 321 -5.37 -17.23 20.21
N ALA A 322 -5.58 -16.67 21.40
CA ALA A 322 -4.60 -15.82 22.06
C ALA A 322 -3.29 -16.61 22.30
N SER A 323 -2.19 -15.90 22.49
CA SER A 323 -0.83 -16.46 22.65
C SER A 323 -0.20 -16.01 23.96
#